data_AF-A0A432GLE8-F1
#
_entry.id   AF-A0A432GLE8-F1
#
_cell.length_a   1.000
_cell.length_b   1.000
_cell.length_c   1.000
_cell.angle_alpha   90.00
_cell.angle_beta   90.00
_cell.angle_gamma   90.00
#
_symmetry.space_group_name_H-M   'P 1'
#
loop_
_entity.id
_entity.type
_entity.pdbx_description
1 polymer ?
#
loop_
_entity_poly.entity_id
_entity_poly.type
_entity_poly.pdbx_seq_one_letter_code
_entity_poly.pdbx_strand_id
1 'polypeptide(L)'
;ISFVICVGVASWARSGGVTAVFSVFKTPALIALIPALVFNITDLEVPIFLSRLSGLLGQAMIPVMLITLGVQMGDIPKIKINFNVFAASTVRLIGGPVLALLIVPYFGLEGLERSTGILQAAMPAAVLASIIALEYKLLPEFVTTTVLFSTLYSILTLTVILTFI
;
A
#
# COMPACT_ATOMS: atom_id res chain seq x y z
N ILE A 1 -2.88 3.62 7.45
CA ILE A 1 -2.24 4.97 7.44
C ILE A 1 -1.75 5.35 6.04
N SER A 2 -0.93 4.54 5.37
CA SER A 2 -0.40 4.85 4.03
C SER A 2 -1.47 5.12 2.97
N PHE A 3 -2.61 4.42 3.01
CA PHE A 3 -3.77 4.68 2.15
C PHE A 3 -4.34 6.10 2.32
N VAL A 4 -4.58 6.51 3.57
CA VAL A 4 -5.14 7.84 3.93
C VAL A 4 -4.22 8.96 3.44
N ILE A 5 -2.91 8.81 3.69
CA ILE A 5 -1.90 9.77 3.24
C ILE A 5 -1.84 9.83 1.71
N CYS A 6 -1.83 8.68 1.03
CA CYS A 6 -1.77 8.61 -0.42
C CYS A 6 -2.99 9.28 -1.09
N VAL A 7 -4.20 8.95 -0.63
CA VAL A 7 -5.43 9.57 -1.13
C VAL A 7 -5.48 11.07 -0.79
N GLY A 8 -5.06 11.46 0.41
CA GLY A 8 -5.03 12.86 0.83
C GLY A 8 -4.11 13.72 -0.03
N VAL A 9 -2.87 13.25 -0.25
CA VAL A 9 -1.89 13.94 -1.11
C VAL A 9 -2.37 13.95 -2.57
N ALA A 10 -2.91 12.83 -3.08
CA ALA A 10 -3.43 12.74 -4.43
C ALA A 10 -4.64 13.66 -4.68
N SER A 11 -5.54 13.73 -3.71
CA SER A 11 -6.71 14.62 -3.76
C SER A 11 -6.29 16.09 -3.70
N TRP A 12 -5.27 16.41 -2.90
CA TRP A 12 -4.75 17.77 -2.77
C TRP A 12 -4.11 18.27 -4.07
N ALA A 13 -3.38 17.40 -4.77
CA ALA A 13 -2.78 17.72 -6.07
C ALA A 13 -3.81 18.09 -7.17
N ARG A 14 -5.06 17.62 -7.05
CA ARG A 14 -6.11 17.86 -8.07
C ARG A 14 -7.14 18.91 -7.68
N SER A 15 -7.48 19.03 -6.39
CA SER A 15 -8.61 19.85 -5.93
C SER A 15 -8.22 21.06 -5.09
N GLY A 16 -7.00 21.12 -4.53
CA GLY A 16 -6.48 22.24 -3.73
C GLY A 16 -7.29 22.55 -2.45
N GLY A 17 -6.63 22.49 -1.29
CA GLY A 17 -7.20 22.98 -0.03
C GLY A 17 -7.90 21.93 0.86
N VAL A 18 -8.75 22.41 1.79
CA VAL A 18 -9.37 21.64 2.90
C VAL A 18 -10.33 20.54 2.38
N THR A 19 -10.88 20.72 1.18
CA THR A 19 -11.72 19.74 0.45
C THR A 19 -10.99 18.43 0.15
N ALA A 20 -9.66 18.45 0.03
CA ALA A 20 -8.86 17.25 -0.18
C ALA A 20 -8.85 16.32 1.05
N VAL A 21 -8.84 16.90 2.25
CA VAL A 21 -8.89 16.16 3.52
C VAL A 21 -10.27 15.50 3.68
N PHE A 22 -11.34 16.21 3.34
CA PHE A 22 -12.71 15.64 3.37
C PHE A 22 -12.96 14.57 2.31
N SER A 23 -12.21 14.58 1.21
CA SER A 23 -12.32 13.55 0.17
C SER A 23 -11.86 12.18 0.64
N VAL A 24 -10.91 12.12 1.58
CA VAL A 24 -10.42 10.87 2.16
C VAL A 24 -11.51 10.16 2.96
N PHE A 25 -12.33 10.92 3.70
CA PHE A 25 -13.47 10.39 4.47
C PHE A 25 -14.60 9.83 3.59
N LYS A 26 -14.66 10.22 2.31
CA LYS A 26 -15.62 9.66 1.34
C LYS A 26 -15.14 8.35 0.71
N THR A 27 -13.92 7.90 0.98
CA THR A 27 -13.43 6.65 0.39
C THR A 27 -14.14 5.44 1.02
N PRO A 28 -14.60 4.47 0.21
CA PRO A 28 -15.33 3.29 0.72
C PRO A 28 -14.59 2.52 1.81
N ALA A 29 -13.26 2.45 1.70
CA ALA A 29 -12.42 1.78 2.69
C ALA A 29 -12.51 2.42 4.09
N LEU A 30 -12.59 3.75 4.16
CA LEU A 30 -12.68 4.48 5.43
C LEU A 30 -14.09 4.44 6.01
N ILE A 31 -15.10 4.45 5.14
CA ILE A 31 -16.51 4.26 5.54
C ILE A 31 -16.71 2.85 6.12
N ALA A 32 -16.09 1.83 5.52
CA ALA A 32 -16.15 0.44 5.99
C ALA A 32 -15.45 0.21 7.34
N LEU A 33 -14.50 1.07 7.72
CA LEU A 33 -13.80 0.98 9.00
C LEU A 33 -14.74 1.22 10.19
N ILE A 34 -15.72 2.12 10.04
CA ILE A 34 -16.66 2.49 11.12
C ILE A 34 -17.48 1.29 11.60
N PRO A 35 -18.25 0.59 10.75
CA PRO A 35 -18.99 -0.58 11.19
C PRO A 35 -18.05 -1.71 11.64
N ALA A 36 -16.88 -1.88 11.01
CA ALA A 36 -15.90 -2.89 11.43
C ALA A 36 -15.41 -2.66 12.87
N LEU A 37 -15.12 -1.41 13.24
CA LEU A 37 -14.76 -1.03 14.61
C LEU A 37 -15.91 -1.25 15.58
N VAL A 38 -17.15 -0.91 15.19
CA VAL A 38 -18.33 -1.13 16.04
C VAL A 38 -18.46 -2.61 16.39
N PHE A 39 -18.41 -3.51 15.39
CA PHE A 39 -18.45 -4.96 15.63
C PHE A 39 -17.27 -5.46 16.47
N ASN A 40 -16.06 -4.89 16.28
CA ASN A 40 -14.87 -5.28 17.03
C ASN A 40 -14.94 -4.86 18.52
N ILE A 41 -15.48 -3.68 18.83
CA ILE A 41 -15.56 -3.17 20.21
C ILE A 41 -16.74 -3.80 20.96
N THR A 42 -17.83 -4.11 20.27
CA THR A 42 -19.05 -4.67 20.88
C THR A 42 -19.00 -6.19 21.04
N ASP A 43 -17.96 -6.85 20.53
CA ASP A 43 -17.85 -8.32 20.45
C ASP A 43 -19.11 -9.00 19.85
N LEU A 44 -19.88 -8.25 19.04
CA LEU A 44 -21.07 -8.74 18.38
C LEU A 44 -20.65 -9.67 17.24
N GLU A 45 -21.19 -10.89 17.25
CA GLU A 45 -20.97 -11.85 16.17
C GLU A 45 -21.46 -11.28 14.84
N VAL A 46 -20.54 -11.13 13.88
CA VAL A 46 -20.88 -10.68 12.54
C VAL A 46 -21.72 -11.77 11.87
N PRO A 47 -22.88 -11.45 11.27
CA PRO A 47 -23.71 -12.43 10.59
C PRO A 47 -22.91 -13.23 9.57
N ILE A 48 -23.11 -14.56 9.54
CA ILE A 48 -22.34 -15.51 8.73
C ILE A 48 -22.28 -15.12 7.24
N PHE A 49 -23.34 -14.50 6.73
CA PHE A 49 -23.43 -14.03 5.36
C PHE A 49 -22.42 -12.89 5.08
N LEU A 50 -22.37 -11.89 5.96
CA LEU A 50 -21.46 -10.75 5.83
C LEU A 50 -20.00 -11.17 5.96
N SER A 51 -19.68 -12.04 6.91
CA SER A 51 -18.30 -12.52 7.11
C SER A 51 -17.81 -13.37 5.94
N ARG A 52 -18.66 -14.23 5.38
CA ARG A 52 -18.30 -15.02 4.19
C ARG A 52 -18.12 -14.15 2.95
N LEU A 53 -19.05 -13.22 2.70
CA LEU A 53 -18.96 -12.34 1.53
C LEU A 53 -17.74 -11.43 1.59
N SER A 54 -17.48 -10.78 2.73
CA SER A 54 -16.32 -9.91 2.88
C SER A 54 -15.02 -10.71 2.80
N GLY A 55 -14.98 -11.93 3.35
CA GLY A 55 -13.86 -12.85 3.22
C GLY A 55 -13.56 -13.23 1.76
N LEU A 56 -14.59 -13.61 0.99
CA LEU A 56 -14.44 -13.95 -0.43
C LEU A 56 -13.97 -12.75 -1.25
N LEU A 57 -14.56 -11.58 -1.04
CA LEU A 57 -14.13 -10.34 -1.72
C LEU A 57 -12.69 -9.95 -1.35
N GLY A 58 -12.32 -10.11 -0.07
CA GLY A 58 -10.96 -9.86 0.42
C GLY A 58 -9.94 -10.79 -0.24
N GLN A 59 -10.26 -12.08 -0.37
CA GLN A 59 -9.39 -13.04 -1.05
C GLN A 59 -9.31 -12.77 -2.57
N ALA A 60 -10.41 -12.35 -3.20
CA ALA A 60 -10.43 -11.97 -4.61
C ALA A 60 -9.70 -10.66 -4.91
N MET A 61 -9.48 -9.81 -3.90
CA MET A 61 -8.85 -8.50 -4.06
C MET A 61 -7.44 -8.61 -4.66
N ILE A 62 -6.62 -9.54 -4.16
CA ILE A 62 -5.22 -9.72 -4.61
C ILE A 62 -5.16 -10.07 -6.11
N PRO A 63 -5.81 -11.12 -6.61
CA PRO A 63 -5.76 -11.44 -8.04
C PRO A 63 -6.36 -10.33 -8.90
N VAL A 64 -7.45 -9.68 -8.47
CA VAL A 64 -8.02 -8.53 -9.19
C VAL A 64 -7.03 -7.37 -9.29
N MET A 65 -6.31 -7.06 -8.20
CA MET A 65 -5.26 -6.03 -8.22
C MET A 65 -4.14 -6.38 -9.19
N LEU A 66 -3.67 -7.63 -9.19
CA LEU A 66 -2.61 -8.08 -10.09
C LEU A 66 -3.03 -8.04 -11.56
N ILE A 67 -4.26 -8.47 -11.88
CA ILE A 67 -4.83 -8.36 -13.23
C ILE A 67 -4.92 -6.88 -13.62
N THR A 68 -5.44 -6.03 -12.74
CA THR A 68 -5.56 -4.60 -13.00
C THR A 68 -4.19 -4.00 -13.30
N LEU A 69 -3.18 -4.29 -12.49
CA LEU A 69 -1.82 -3.83 -12.74
C LEU A 69 -1.27 -4.34 -14.09
N GLY A 70 -1.58 -5.58 -14.48
CA GLY A 70 -1.24 -6.11 -15.80
C GLY A 70 -1.92 -5.35 -16.95
N VAL A 71 -3.20 -4.99 -16.80
CA VAL A 71 -3.91 -4.14 -17.77
C VAL A 71 -3.27 -2.74 -17.84
N GLN A 72 -2.94 -2.16 -16.69
CA GLN A 72 -2.26 -0.85 -16.61
C GLN A 72 -0.90 -0.86 -17.31
N MET A 73 -0.18 -1.99 -17.29
CA MET A 73 1.05 -2.15 -18.06
C MET A 73 0.81 -2.18 -19.57
N GLY A 74 -0.27 -2.84 -20.01
CA GLY A 74 -0.64 -2.95 -21.42
C GLY A 74 -0.99 -1.59 -22.04
N ASP A 75 -1.56 -0.68 -21.26
CA ASP A 75 -1.90 0.68 -21.70
C ASP A 75 -0.70 1.64 -21.71
N ILE A 76 0.46 1.24 -21.15
CA ILE A 76 1.67 2.07 -21.16
C ILE A 76 2.43 1.88 -22.47
N PRO A 77 2.68 2.96 -23.24
CA PRO A 77 3.32 2.85 -24.56
C PRO A 77 4.73 2.27 -24.51
N LYS A 78 5.49 2.55 -23.43
CA LYS A 78 6.82 1.99 -23.22
C LYS A 78 7.19 2.02 -21.74
N ILE A 79 7.45 0.85 -21.15
CA ILE A 79 8.00 0.78 -19.80
C ILE A 79 9.42 1.34 -19.81
N LYS A 80 9.64 2.47 -19.14
CA LYS A 80 10.96 3.12 -19.03
C LYS A 80 11.46 3.04 -17.60
N ILE A 81 12.44 2.18 -17.37
CA ILE A 81 13.16 2.13 -16.10
C ILE A 81 14.20 3.26 -16.12
N ASN A 82 13.81 4.41 -15.60
CA ASN A 82 14.68 5.57 -15.47
C ASN A 82 15.32 5.62 -14.07
N PHE A 83 16.35 6.45 -13.90
CA PHE A 83 16.98 6.69 -12.61
C PHE A 83 15.96 7.04 -11.50
N ASN A 84 14.91 7.80 -11.84
CA ASN A 84 13.84 8.16 -10.90
C ASN A 84 13.05 6.94 -10.39
N VAL A 85 12.80 5.93 -11.25
CA VAL A 85 12.09 4.70 -10.87
C VAL A 85 12.95 3.88 -9.92
N PHE A 86 14.23 3.75 -10.26
CA PHE A 86 15.20 3.06 -9.42
C PHE A 86 15.34 3.76 -8.05
N ALA A 87 15.58 5.07 -8.04
CA ALA A 87 15.70 5.86 -6.82
C ALA A 87 14.45 5.77 -5.95
N ALA A 88 13.25 5.91 -6.53
CA ALA A 88 11.99 5.79 -5.78
C ALA A 88 11.82 4.39 -5.16
N SER A 89 12.16 3.34 -5.91
CA SER A 89 12.07 1.96 -5.44
C SER A 89 13.08 1.66 -4.33
N THR A 90 14.32 2.13 -4.48
CA THR A 90 15.38 1.98 -3.48
C THR A 90 15.06 2.73 -2.20
N VAL A 91 14.59 3.98 -2.29
CA VAL A 91 14.15 4.75 -1.11
C VAL A 91 13.00 4.04 -0.41
N ARG A 92 12.06 3.45 -1.15
CA ARG A 92 10.95 2.68 -0.55
C ARG A 92 11.44 1.40 0.13
N LEU A 93 12.22 0.58 -0.56
CA LEU A 93 12.63 -0.76 -0.13
C LEU A 93 13.75 -0.76 0.92
N ILE A 94 14.61 0.26 0.95
CA ILE A 94 15.70 0.38 1.92
C ILE A 94 15.35 1.42 2.99
N GLY A 95 14.81 2.57 2.59
CA GLY A 95 14.49 3.65 3.53
C GLY A 95 13.45 3.22 4.57
N GLY A 96 12.41 2.49 4.16
CA GLY A 96 11.41 1.92 5.07
C GLY A 96 12.00 1.05 6.19
N PRO A 97 12.71 -0.04 5.86
CA PRO A 97 13.29 -0.93 6.87
C PRO A 97 14.44 -0.30 7.67
N VAL A 98 15.24 0.59 7.08
CA VAL A 98 16.25 1.34 7.84
C VAL A 98 15.60 2.23 8.90
N LEU A 99 14.54 2.96 8.54
CA LEU A 99 13.78 3.74 9.52
C LEU A 99 13.13 2.85 10.59
N ALA A 100 12.60 1.68 10.19
CA ALA A 100 12.05 0.72 11.14
C ALA A 100 13.13 0.21 12.11
N LEU A 101 14.32 -0.15 11.64
CA LEU A 101 15.44 -0.59 12.50
C LEU A 101 15.87 0.48 13.50
N LEU A 102 15.81 1.76 13.12
CA LEU A 102 16.12 2.88 14.01
C LEU A 102 15.02 3.14 15.04
N ILE A 103 13.75 2.99 14.65
CA ILE A 103 12.60 3.40 15.48
C ILE A 103 12.13 2.28 16.41
N VAL A 104 12.12 1.03 15.95
CA VAL A 104 11.59 -0.13 16.68
C VAL A 104 12.18 -0.30 18.09
N PRO A 105 13.48 -0.09 18.34
CA PRO A 105 14.05 -0.18 19.69
C PRO A 105 13.40 0.78 20.70
N TYR A 106 12.93 1.94 20.26
CA TYR A 106 12.27 2.92 21.14
C TYR A 106 10.85 2.52 21.56
N PHE A 107 10.24 1.59 20.82
CA PHE A 107 8.89 1.07 21.11
C PHE A 107 8.93 -0.19 22.00
N GLY A 108 10.11 -0.68 22.38
CA GLY A 108 10.24 -1.88 23.21
C GLY A 108 9.74 -3.16 22.54
N LEU A 109 9.67 -3.19 21.20
CA LEU A 109 9.23 -4.39 20.48
C LEU A 109 10.35 -5.42 20.46
N GLU A 110 10.04 -6.65 20.86
CA GLU A 110 10.97 -7.76 20.93
C GLU A 110 10.51 -8.96 20.09
N GLY A 111 11.46 -9.83 19.73
CA GLY A 111 11.20 -11.08 19.02
C GLY A 111 10.39 -10.90 17.73
N LEU A 112 9.28 -11.63 17.62
CA LEU A 112 8.47 -11.73 16.40
C LEU A 112 7.83 -10.40 15.99
N GLU A 113 7.43 -9.56 16.95
CA GLU A 113 6.78 -8.27 16.67
C GLU A 113 7.76 -7.30 16.01
N ARG A 114 9.01 -7.27 16.48
CA ARG A 114 10.09 -6.51 15.85
C ARG A 114 10.35 -7.01 14.43
N SER A 115 10.51 -8.31 14.25
CA SER A 115 10.85 -8.91 12.95
C SER A 115 9.76 -8.66 11.91
N THR A 116 8.49 -8.86 12.28
CA THR A 116 7.35 -8.62 11.40
C THR A 116 7.14 -7.14 11.10
N GLY A 117 7.37 -6.25 12.07
CA GLY A 117 7.31 -4.80 11.87
C GLY A 117 8.36 -4.28 10.88
N ILE A 118 9.61 -4.73 11.01
CA ILE A 118 10.69 -4.37 10.08
C ILE A 118 10.41 -4.96 8.69
N LEU A 119 9.94 -6.21 8.62
CA LEU A 119 9.58 -6.85 7.35
C LEU A 119 8.43 -6.13 6.64
N GLN A 120 7.41 -5.67 7.37
CA GLN A 120 6.32 -4.85 6.84
C GLN A 120 6.84 -3.53 6.26
N ALA A 121 7.82 -2.90 6.91
CA ALA A 121 8.44 -1.68 6.41
C ALA A 121 9.26 -1.90 5.13
N ALA A 122 9.80 -3.11 4.95
CA ALA A 122 10.54 -3.55 3.76
C ALA A 122 9.64 -3.92 2.56
N MET A 123 8.32 -3.96 2.73
CA MET A 123 7.43 -4.38 1.65
C MET A 123 7.48 -3.43 0.44
N PRO A 124 7.36 -3.98 -0.79
CA PRO A 124 7.36 -3.19 -2.01
C PRO A 124 6.21 -2.18 -2.07
N ALA A 125 6.21 -1.33 -3.10
CA ALA A 125 5.16 -0.36 -3.29
C ALA A 125 3.80 -1.04 -3.56
N ALA A 126 2.73 -0.49 -3.00
CA ALA A 126 1.40 -1.09 -3.08
C ALA A 126 0.77 -0.89 -4.47
N VAL A 127 0.17 -1.94 -5.04
CA VAL A 127 -0.57 -1.91 -6.31
C VAL A 127 -1.71 -0.88 -6.30
N LEU A 128 -2.34 -0.68 -5.14
CA LEU A 128 -3.38 0.32 -4.96
C LEU A 128 -2.91 1.75 -5.27
N ALA A 129 -1.62 2.05 -5.07
CA ALA A 129 -1.07 3.35 -5.43
C ALA A 129 -1.12 3.61 -6.94
N SER A 130 -0.95 2.59 -7.78
CA SER A 130 -1.09 2.70 -9.23
C SER A 130 -2.53 2.95 -9.65
N ILE A 131 -3.49 2.26 -9.03
CA ILE A 131 -4.92 2.50 -9.25
C ILE A 131 -5.29 3.96 -8.90
N ILE A 132 -4.84 4.45 -7.74
CA ILE A 132 -5.05 5.84 -7.32
C ILE A 132 -4.36 6.80 -8.29
N ALA A 133 -3.13 6.52 -8.72
CA ALA A 133 -2.42 7.37 -9.67
C ALA A 133 -3.16 7.49 -11.02
N LEU A 134 -3.82 6.44 -11.48
CA LEU A 134 -4.66 6.47 -12.68
C LEU A 134 -5.93 7.29 -12.46
N GLU A 135 -6.67 7.00 -11.38
CA GLU A 135 -7.91 7.70 -11.04
C GLU A 135 -7.67 9.21 -10.93
N TYR A 136 -6.56 9.62 -10.31
CA TYR A 136 -6.19 11.01 -10.09
C TYR A 136 -5.31 11.60 -11.21
N LYS A 137 -4.95 10.84 -12.26
CA LYS A 137 -4.06 11.25 -13.37
C LYS A 137 -2.69 11.78 -12.90
N LEU A 138 -2.11 11.16 -11.87
CA LEU A 138 -0.84 11.53 -11.24
C LEU A 138 0.30 10.64 -11.74
N LEU A 139 0.83 10.94 -12.93
CA LEU A 139 1.96 10.21 -13.54
C LEU A 139 1.78 8.67 -13.47
N PRO A 140 0.66 8.12 -13.98
CA PRO A 140 0.30 6.71 -13.80
C PRO A 140 1.35 5.75 -14.38
N GLU A 141 2.00 6.12 -15.48
CA GLU A 141 3.10 5.36 -16.09
C GLU A 141 4.27 5.18 -15.13
N PHE A 142 4.68 6.27 -14.45
CA PHE A 142 5.77 6.24 -13.48
C PHE A 142 5.41 5.37 -12.28
N VAL A 143 4.23 5.59 -11.68
CA VAL A 143 3.81 4.86 -10.48
C VAL A 143 3.66 3.36 -10.76
N THR A 144 3.04 2.99 -11.89
CA THR A 144 2.89 1.59 -12.30
C THR A 144 4.23 0.93 -12.53
N THR A 145 5.15 1.59 -13.23
CA THR A 145 6.51 1.08 -13.46
C THR A 145 7.29 0.94 -12.16
N THR A 146 7.16 1.88 -11.23
CA THR A 146 7.78 1.81 -9.90
C THR A 146 7.23 0.66 -9.08
N VAL A 147 5.91 0.43 -9.06
CA VAL A 147 5.32 -0.71 -8.34
C VAL A 147 5.89 -2.01 -8.88
N LEU A 148 5.87 -2.22 -10.20
CA LEU A 148 6.43 -3.41 -10.83
C LEU A 148 7.90 -3.62 -10.53
N PHE A 149 8.70 -2.58 -10.74
CA PHE A 149 10.13 -2.65 -10.50
C PHE A 149 10.42 -2.95 -9.04
N SER A 150 9.69 -2.31 -8.10
CA SER A 150 9.83 -2.57 -6.66
C SER A 150 9.43 -4.00 -6.29
N THR A 151 8.41 -4.58 -6.92
CA THR A 151 7.99 -5.97 -6.69
C THR A 151 9.09 -6.94 -7.13
N LEU A 152 9.67 -6.74 -8.32
CA LEU A 152 10.78 -7.58 -8.79
C LEU A 152 12.04 -7.39 -7.95
N TYR A 153 12.38 -6.14 -7.64
CA TYR A 153 13.54 -5.80 -6.81
C TYR A 153 13.40 -6.32 -5.38
N SER A 154 12.15 -6.43 -4.88
CA SER A 154 11.87 -6.95 -3.54
C SER A 154 12.33 -8.39 -3.33
N ILE A 155 12.41 -9.21 -4.38
CA ILE A 155 12.92 -10.59 -4.29
C ILE A 155 14.34 -10.59 -3.72
N LEU A 156 15.18 -9.67 -4.19
CA LEU A 156 16.55 -9.52 -3.70
C LEU A 156 16.60 -8.81 -2.35
N THR A 157 15.89 -7.69 -2.20
CA THR A 157 15.98 -6.88 -0.98
C THR A 157 15.37 -7.57 0.24
N LEU A 158 14.23 -8.27 0.09
CA LEU A 158 13.60 -9.00 1.19
C LEU A 158 14.45 -10.20 1.63
N THR A 159 15.09 -10.90 0.70
CA THR A 159 16.00 -12.00 1.04
C THR A 159 17.15 -11.51 1.92
N VAL A 160 17.74 -10.37 1.57
CA VAL A 160 18.80 -9.75 2.37
C VAL A 160 18.26 -9.32 3.74
N ILE A 161 17.13 -8.62 3.79
CA ILE A 161 16.55 -8.13 5.04
C ILE A 161 16.19 -9.28 6.00
N LEU A 162 15.61 -10.37 5.49
CA LEU A 162 15.32 -11.57 6.29
C LEU A 162 16.57 -12.24 6.86
N THR A 163 17.74 -12.03 6.25
CA THR A 163 19.01 -12.55 6.80
C THR A 163 19.51 -11.71 7.96
N PHE A 164 19.17 -10.42 8.01
CA PHE A 164 19.63 -9.47 9.03
C PHE A 164 18.69 -9.35 10.24
N ILE A 165 17.47 -9.87 10.14
CA ILE A 165 16.45 -9.88 11.19
C ILE A 165 16.45 -11.23 11.89
#